data_AF-A0A7S1LGW8-F1
#
_entry.id   AF-A0A7S1LGW8-F1
#
_cell.length_a   1.000
_cell.length_b   1.000
_cell.length_c   1.000
_cell.angle_alpha   90.00
_cell.angle_beta   90.00
_cell.angle_gamma   90.00
#
_symmetry.space_group_name_H-M   'P 1'
#
loop_
_entity.id
_entity.type
_entity.pdbx_description
1 polymer ?
#
loop_
_entity_poly.entity_id
_entity_poly.type
_entity_poly.pdbx_seq_one_letter_code
_entity_poly.pdbx_strand_id
1 'polypeptide(L)'
;MLDTLLLVVRKRPLTFLHVYHHAVVIPEIWVLARSQLPWSVGCVIMNAGVHIVMYYYFAAASTGRRIWWRRYVTIVQIAQFCTAAPCALAYLWFHFTAPGGCSDVGTFVLIGAFDGSLLLLFLRFFLASRGAHRTAD
;
A
#
# COMPACT_ATOMS: atom_id res chain seq x y z
N MET A 1 10.84 6.46 0.84
CA MET A 1 11.95 7.25 1.44
C MET A 1 12.47 8.29 0.45
N LEU A 2 12.96 7.88 -0.73
CA LEU A 2 13.36 8.81 -1.80
C LEU A 2 12.23 9.76 -2.22
N ASP A 3 10.98 9.28 -2.30
CA ASP A 3 9.81 10.13 -2.58
C ASP A 3 9.62 11.26 -1.54
N THR A 4 9.79 10.96 -0.26
CA THR A 4 9.68 11.93 0.82
C THR A 4 10.76 13.00 0.72
N LEU A 5 12.01 12.61 0.41
CA LEU A 5 13.12 13.53 0.19
C LEU A 5 12.88 14.41 -1.04
N LEU A 6 12.41 13.84 -2.15
CA LEU A 6 12.08 14.58 -3.37
C LEU A 6 10.95 15.61 -3.13
N LEU A 7 9.92 15.25 -2.37
CA LEU A 7 8.82 16.17 -2.02
C LEU A 7 9.29 17.31 -1.11
N VAL A 8 10.13 17.02 -0.11
CA VAL A 8 10.72 18.02 0.78
C VAL A 8 11.62 18.98 0.00
N VAL A 9 12.49 18.46 -0.86
CA VAL A 9 13.38 19.26 -1.72
C VAL A 9 12.57 20.13 -2.69
N ARG A 10 11.46 19.62 -3.22
CA ARG A 10 10.55 20.37 -4.11
C ARG A 10 9.57 21.28 -3.36
N LYS A 11 9.70 21.43 -2.03
CA LYS A 11 8.78 22.17 -1.15
C LYS A 11 7.30 21.84 -1.37
N ARG A 12 6.99 20.60 -1.76
CA ARG A 12 5.62 20.12 -1.93
C ARG A 12 5.09 19.69 -0.56
N PRO A 13 3.82 19.98 -0.23
CA PRO A 13 3.25 19.60 1.05
C PRO A 13 3.23 18.07 1.19
N LEU A 14 3.78 17.57 2.30
CA LEU A 14 3.69 16.17 2.67
C LEU A 14 2.26 15.90 3.18
N THR A 15 1.55 14.99 2.53
CA THR A 15 0.23 14.59 3.01
C THR A 15 0.38 13.66 4.21
N PHE A 16 -0.61 13.68 5.11
CA PHE A 16 -0.64 12.76 6.26
C PHE A 16 -0.57 11.30 5.81
N LEU A 17 -1.27 10.94 4.72
CA LEU A 17 -1.22 9.60 4.11
C LEU A 17 0.22 9.17 3.74
N HIS A 18 1.01 10.07 3.16
CA HIS A 18 2.38 9.78 2.75
C HIS A 18 3.29 9.51 3.95
N VAL A 19 3.19 10.34 4.98
CA VAL A 19 4.00 10.21 6.20
C VAL A 19 3.60 8.96 6.97
N TYR A 20 2.29 8.71 7.13
CA TYR A 20 1.76 7.54 7.81
C TYR A 20 2.17 6.24 7.11
N HIS A 21 2.00 6.16 5.79
CA HIS A 21 2.44 5.02 4.98
C HIS A 21 3.93 4.71 5.18
N HIS A 22 4.80 5.71 5.04
CA HIS A 22 6.23 5.47 5.23
C HIS A 22 6.62 5.16 6.68
N ALA A 23 5.91 5.68 7.67
CA ALA A 23 6.16 5.34 9.08
C ALA A 23 5.79 3.89 9.41
N VAL A 24 4.76 3.34 8.76
CA VAL A 24 4.24 1.99 9.00
C VAL A 24 5.01 0.93 8.19
N VAL A 25 5.32 1.18 6.91
CA VAL A 25 5.97 0.19 6.03
C VAL A 25 7.43 -0.12 6.43
N ILE A 26 8.12 0.79 7.13
CA ILE A 26 9.49 0.58 7.61
C ILE A 26 9.58 -0.56 8.65
N PRO A 27 8.88 -0.48 9.80
CA PRO A 27 8.90 -1.56 10.79
C PRO A 27 8.29 -2.85 10.23
N GLU A 28 7.31 -2.75 9.33
CA GLU A 28 6.69 -3.89 8.67
C GLU A 28 7.70 -4.73 7.87
N ILE A 29 8.49 -4.08 6.98
CA ILE A 29 9.55 -4.75 6.21
C ILE A 29 10.60 -5.39 7.12
N TRP A 30 10.93 -4.75 8.25
CA TRP A 30 11.88 -5.28 9.21
C TRP A 30 11.40 -6.57 9.89
N VAL A 31 10.11 -6.60 10.27
CA VAL A 31 9.47 -7.79 10.82
C VAL A 31 9.35 -8.87 9.74
N LEU A 32 8.97 -8.50 8.53
CA LEU A 32 8.82 -9.40 7.40
C LEU A 32 10.16 -10.05 7.01
N ALA A 33 11.25 -9.29 7.00
CA ALA A 33 12.60 -9.78 6.73
C ALA A 33 13.11 -10.78 7.77
N ARG A 34 12.59 -10.71 9.01
CA ARG A 34 12.89 -11.68 10.08
C ARG A 34 11.99 -12.90 10.02
N SER A 35 10.78 -12.78 9.48
CA SER A 35 9.88 -13.89 9.28
C SER A 35 10.30 -14.69 8.05
N GLN A 36 10.68 -15.97 8.20
CA GLN A 36 11.00 -16.85 7.06
C GLN A 36 9.75 -17.35 6.32
N LEU A 37 8.73 -16.50 6.19
CA LEU A 37 7.44 -16.87 5.61
C LEU A 37 7.54 -16.82 4.07
N PRO A 38 7.35 -17.93 3.34
CA PRO A 38 7.41 -17.95 1.88
C PRO A 38 6.41 -16.99 1.21
N TRP A 39 5.28 -16.76 1.89
CA TRP A 39 4.23 -15.81 1.46
C TRP A 39 4.74 -14.36 1.34
N SER A 40 5.69 -13.97 2.19
CA SER A 40 6.23 -12.61 2.22
C SER A 40 6.88 -12.20 0.90
N VAL A 41 7.55 -13.14 0.24
CA VAL A 41 8.23 -12.93 -1.05
C VAL A 41 7.23 -12.58 -2.15
N GLY A 42 6.07 -13.25 -2.18
CA GLY A 42 5.00 -12.96 -3.13
C GLY A 42 4.42 -11.56 -2.95
N CYS A 43 4.17 -11.15 -1.70
CA CYS A 43 3.70 -9.80 -1.37
C CYS A 43 4.71 -8.72 -1.79
N VAL A 44 6.01 -8.95 -1.55
CA VAL A 44 7.08 -8.01 -1.94
C VAL A 44 7.17 -7.86 -3.45
N ILE A 45 7.07 -8.95 -4.22
CA ILE A 45 7.09 -8.90 -5.69
C ILE A 45 5.88 -8.14 -6.23
N MET A 46 4.68 -8.40 -5.71
CA MET A 46 3.46 -7.69 -6.12
C MET A 46 3.56 -6.19 -5.81
N ASN A 47 4.03 -5.84 -4.62
CA ASN A 47 4.27 -4.46 -4.22
C ASN A 47 5.31 -3.78 -5.13
N ALA A 48 6.43 -4.44 -5.41
CA ALA A 48 7.46 -3.93 -6.32
C ALA A 48 6.90 -3.68 -7.73
N GLY A 49 6.08 -4.58 -8.27
CA GLY A 49 5.42 -4.41 -9.56
C GLY A 49 4.51 -3.17 -9.62
N VAL A 50 3.70 -2.97 -8.59
CA VAL A 50 2.83 -1.79 -8.46
C VAL A 50 3.65 -0.50 -8.33
N HIS A 51 4.73 -0.55 -7.57
CA HIS A 51 5.65 0.58 -7.43
C HIS A 51 6.35 0.93 -8.74
N ILE A 52 6.76 -0.05 -9.57
CA ILE A 52 7.32 0.22 -10.90
C ILE A 52 6.34 1.05 -11.73
N VAL A 53 5.05 0.69 -11.73
CA VAL A 53 4.00 1.44 -12.45
C VAL A 53 3.83 2.85 -11.87
N MET A 54 3.85 3.00 -10.55
CA MET A 54 3.76 4.30 -9.88
C MET A 54 4.94 5.21 -10.23
N TYR A 55 6.17 4.71 -10.14
CA TYR A 55 7.37 5.50 -10.44
C TYR A 55 7.47 5.84 -11.92
N TYR A 56 7.04 4.94 -12.81
CA TYR A 56 6.91 5.24 -14.24
C TYR A 56 5.97 6.42 -14.47
N TYR A 57 4.83 6.46 -13.78
CA TYR A 57 3.93 7.60 -13.83
C TYR A 57 4.59 8.90 -13.32
N PHE A 58 5.31 8.85 -12.20
CA PHE A 58 6.01 10.04 -11.67
C PHE A 58 7.09 10.55 -12.63
N ALA A 59 7.85 9.65 -13.27
CA ALA A 59 8.83 10.01 -14.29
C ALA A 59 8.15 10.71 -15.48
N ALA A 60 7.04 10.15 -15.99
CA ALA A 60 6.28 10.76 -17.09
C ALA A 60 5.62 12.10 -16.69
N ALA A 61 5.18 12.25 -15.45
CA ALA A 61 4.58 13.49 -14.95
C ALA A 61 5.64 14.60 -14.77
N SER A 62 6.89 14.24 -14.51
CA SER A 62 8.01 15.19 -14.38
C SER A 62 8.36 15.91 -15.69
N THR A 63 7.93 15.38 -16.84
CA THR A 63 8.13 15.96 -18.17
C THR A 63 7.15 17.09 -18.51
N GLY A 64 6.30 17.50 -17.55
CA GLY A 64 5.36 18.63 -17.72
C GLY A 64 4.07 18.30 -18.47
N ARG A 65 3.89 17.05 -18.93
CA ARG A 65 2.67 16.62 -19.63
C ARG A 65 1.54 16.36 -18.62
N ARG A 66 0.34 16.87 -18.91
CA ARG A 66 -0.87 16.54 -18.14
C ARG A 66 -1.31 15.12 -18.48
N ILE A 67 -1.05 14.19 -17.56
CA ILE A 67 -1.38 12.78 -17.74
C ILE A 67 -2.82 12.51 -17.28
N TRP A 68 -3.69 12.08 -18.20
CA TRP A 68 -5.10 11.78 -17.90
C TRP A 68 -5.25 10.51 -17.05
N TRP A 69 -4.31 9.56 -17.14
CA TRP A 69 -4.44 8.25 -16.48
C TRP A 69 -4.00 8.23 -15.00
N ARG A 70 -3.79 9.39 -14.36
CA ARG A 70 -3.36 9.45 -12.95
C ARG A 70 -4.27 8.66 -12.00
N ARG A 71 -5.57 8.60 -12.31
CA ARG A 71 -6.57 7.87 -11.52
C ARG A 71 -6.32 6.35 -11.53
N TYR A 72 -5.79 5.80 -12.63
CA TYR A 72 -5.50 4.38 -12.74
C TYR A 72 -4.35 3.95 -11.82
N VAL A 73 -3.36 4.82 -11.59
CA VAL A 73 -2.27 4.55 -10.64
C VAL A 73 -2.82 4.32 -9.24
N THR A 74 -3.74 5.18 -8.78
CA THR A 74 -4.39 5.01 -7.47
C THR A 74 -5.28 3.77 -7.43
N ILE A 75 -5.95 3.42 -8.54
CA ILE A 75 -6.77 2.20 -8.63
C ILE A 75 -5.90 0.94 -8.52
N VAL A 76 -4.73 0.91 -9.17
CA VAL A 76 -3.80 -0.22 -9.10
C VAL A 76 -3.24 -0.39 -7.68
N GLN A 77 -2.94 0.72 -6.99
CA GLN A 77 -2.51 0.68 -5.58
C GLN A 77 -3.63 0.16 -4.66
N ILE A 78 -4.87 0.60 -4.84
CA ILE A 78 -6.02 0.07 -4.07
C ILE A 78 -6.23 -1.42 -4.39
N ALA A 79 -6.10 -1.83 -5.65
CA ALA A 79 -6.25 -3.21 -6.07
C ALA A 79 -5.23 -4.14 -5.39
N GLN A 80 -4.00 -3.68 -5.18
CA GLN A 80 -2.97 -4.42 -4.42
C GLN A 80 -3.39 -4.70 -2.98
N PHE A 81 -3.96 -3.71 -2.29
CA PHE A 81 -4.47 -3.93 -0.92
C PHE A 81 -5.72 -4.81 -0.90
N CYS A 82 -6.56 -4.72 -1.93
CA CYS A 82 -7.74 -5.58 -2.08
C CYS A 82 -7.38 -7.04 -2.38
N THR A 83 -6.22 -7.35 -2.96
CA THR A 83 -5.75 -8.73 -3.12
C THR A 83 -5.02 -9.24 -1.89
N ALA A 84 -4.32 -8.36 -1.14
CA ALA A 84 -3.64 -8.73 0.10
C ALA A 84 -4.61 -9.11 1.24
N ALA A 85 -5.72 -8.37 1.40
CA ALA A 85 -6.65 -8.60 2.51
C ALA A 85 -7.36 -9.98 2.50
N PRO A 86 -7.89 -10.49 1.37
CA PRO A 86 -8.47 -11.83 1.31
C PRO A 86 -7.45 -12.94 1.58
N CYS A 87 -6.21 -12.78 1.09
CA CYS A 87 -5.15 -13.73 1.38
C CYS A 87 -4.79 -13.75 2.87
N ALA A 88 -4.86 -12.60 3.53
CA ALA A 88 -4.66 -12.51 4.97
C ALA A 88 -5.78 -13.22 5.76
N LEU A 89 -7.03 -13.01 5.37
CA LEU A 89 -8.18 -13.69 5.98
C LEU A 89 -8.13 -15.20 5.74
N ALA A 90 -7.72 -15.65 4.55
CA ALA A 90 -7.56 -17.07 4.24
C ALA A 90 -6.48 -17.72 5.12
N TYR A 91 -5.34 -17.06 5.31
CA TYR A 91 -4.27 -17.55 6.19
C TYR A 91 -4.76 -17.71 7.65
N LEU A 92 -5.49 -16.72 8.18
CA LEU A 92 -6.09 -16.80 9.51
C LEU A 92 -7.11 -17.94 9.62
N TRP A 93 -7.94 -18.12 8.60
CA TRP A 93 -8.90 -19.21 8.54
C TRP A 93 -8.21 -20.57 8.60
N PHE A 94 -7.15 -20.79 7.80
CA PHE A 94 -6.37 -22.02 7.82
C PHE A 94 -5.67 -22.24 9.17
N HIS A 95 -5.17 -21.19 9.83
CA HIS A 95 -4.56 -21.31 11.15
C HIS A 95 -5.54 -21.85 12.21
N PHE A 96 -6.79 -21.38 12.21
CA PHE A 96 -7.80 -21.83 13.18
C PHE A 96 -8.46 -23.18 12.83
N THR A 97 -8.40 -23.61 11.57
CA THR A 97 -9.07 -24.84 11.10
C THR A 97 -8.13 -26.03 10.90
N ALA A 98 -6.82 -25.83 10.74
CA ALA A 98 -5.86 -26.91 10.53
C ALA A 98 -5.30 -27.48 11.86
N PRO A 99 -5.22 -28.82 12.01
CA PRO A 99 -4.59 -29.44 13.17
C PRO A 99 -3.07 -29.23 13.11
N GLY A 100 -2.54 -28.39 14.01
CA GLY A 100 -1.11 -28.10 14.12
C GLY A 100 -0.76 -26.62 14.21
N GLY A 101 -1.66 -25.71 13.83
CA GLY A 101 -1.44 -24.26 13.85
C GLY A 101 -0.28 -23.79 12.95
N CYS A 102 -0.36 -22.56 12.46
CA CYS A 102 0.78 -21.92 11.81
C CYS A 102 1.57 -21.08 12.82
N SER A 103 2.90 -21.20 12.82
CA SER A 103 3.78 -20.28 13.57
C SER A 103 3.61 -18.84 13.07
N ASP A 104 3.80 -17.87 13.97
CA ASP A 104 3.83 -16.42 13.68
C ASP A 104 2.49 -15.74 13.36
N VAL A 105 1.36 -16.30 13.82
CA VAL A 105 0.03 -15.68 13.63
C VAL A 105 -0.06 -14.26 14.20
N GLY A 106 0.62 -13.98 15.31
CA GLY A 106 0.64 -12.65 15.94
C GLY A 106 1.25 -11.58 15.03
N THR A 107 2.37 -11.92 14.40
CA THR A 107 3.03 -11.07 13.39
C THR A 107 2.10 -10.81 12.21
N PHE A 108 1.41 -11.84 11.75
CA PHE A 108 0.52 -11.77 10.60
C PHE A 108 -0.72 -10.89 10.85
N VAL A 109 -1.35 -11.02 12.02
CA VAL A 109 -2.48 -10.16 12.45
C VAL A 109 -2.05 -8.70 12.52
N LEU A 110 -0.86 -8.45 13.06
CA LEU A 110 -0.34 -7.11 13.28
C LEU A 110 -0.03 -6.40 11.95
N ILE A 111 0.59 -7.11 10.99
CA ILE A 111 0.80 -6.64 9.61
C ILE A 111 -0.55 -6.39 8.91
N GLY A 112 -1.48 -7.34 8.97
CA GLY A 112 -2.80 -7.19 8.35
C GLY A 112 -3.62 -6.01 8.89
N ALA A 113 -3.50 -5.72 10.19
CA ALA A 113 -4.14 -4.55 10.80
C ALA A 113 -3.57 -3.23 10.26
N PHE A 114 -2.25 -3.15 10.10
CA PHE A 114 -1.58 -1.99 9.51
C PHE A 114 -1.95 -1.78 8.03
N ASP A 115 -1.93 -2.84 7.22
CA ASP A 115 -2.38 -2.80 5.83
C ASP A 115 -3.85 -2.35 5.71
N GLY A 116 -4.72 -2.87 6.59
CA GLY A 116 -6.12 -2.46 6.64
C GLY A 116 -6.28 -0.97 6.95
N SER A 117 -5.49 -0.42 7.87
CA SER A 117 -5.51 1.01 8.20
C SER A 117 -5.07 1.89 7.02
N LEU A 118 -4.09 1.43 6.23
CA LEU A 118 -3.62 2.11 5.02
C LEU A 118 -4.66 2.07 3.91
N LEU A 119 -5.28 0.91 3.69
CA LEU A 119 -6.38 0.76 2.73
C LEU A 119 -7.52 1.74 3.04
N LEU A 120 -7.94 1.85 4.31
CA LEU A 120 -8.96 2.82 4.72
C LEU A 120 -8.55 4.26 4.38
N LEU A 121 -7.30 4.63 4.60
CA LEU A 121 -6.80 5.97 4.31
C LEU A 121 -6.74 6.24 2.80
N PHE A 122 -6.36 5.25 1.99
CA PHE A 122 -6.42 5.32 0.53
C PHE A 122 -7.86 5.41 0.00
N LEU A 123 -8.80 4.64 0.56
CA LEU A 123 -10.21 4.73 0.22
C LEU A 123 -10.79 6.10 0.55
N ARG A 124 -10.47 6.66 1.73
CA ARG A 124 -10.88 8.03 2.10
C ARG A 124 -10.31 9.06 1.14
N PHE A 125 -9.04 8.95 0.76
CA PHE A 125 -8.43 9.85 -0.23
C PHE A 125 -9.12 9.76 -1.60
N PHE A 126 -9.40 8.55 -2.06
CA PHE A 126 -10.06 8.31 -3.35
C PHE A 126 -11.51 8.81 -3.38
N LEU A 127 -12.28 8.55 -2.32
CA LEU A 127 -13.65 9.02 -2.17
C LEU A 127 -13.71 10.55 -2.05
N ALA A 128 -12.82 11.16 -1.27
CA ALA A 128 -12.71 12.63 -1.20
C ALA A 128 -12.38 13.24 -2.57
N SER A 129 -11.48 12.62 -3.34
CA SER A 129 -11.16 13.07 -4.69
C SER A 129 -12.32 12.92 -5.69
N ARG A 130 -13.26 11.97 -5.48
CA ARG A 130 -14.46 11.82 -6.31
C ARG A 130 -15.58 12.79 -5.88
N GLY A 131 -15.76 13.01 -4.59
CA GLY A 131 -16.76 13.95 -4.05
C GLY A 131 -16.47 15.41 -4.42
N ALA A 132 -15.19 15.81 -4.45
CA ALA A 132 -14.77 17.14 -4.92
C ALA A 132 -15.06 17.38 -6.42
N HIS A 133 -15.23 16.31 -7.20
CA HIS A 133 -15.55 16.41 -8.64
C HIS A 133 -17.07 16.42 -8.89
N ARG A 134 -17.88 16.10 -7.88
CA ARG A 134 -19.34 15.95 -7.95
C ARG A 134 -20.09 17.14 -7.31
N THR A 135 -19.36 18.04 -6.66
CA THR A 135 -19.83 19.30 -6.06
C THR A 135 -19.48 20.53 -6.91
N ALA A 136 -18.79 20.32 -8.03
CA ALA A 136 -18.41 21.34 -9.00
C ALA A 136 -19.29 21.32 -10.27
N ASP A 137 -20.32 20.47 -10.28
CA ASP A 137 -21.34 20.36 -11.33
C ASP A 137 -22.69 20.88 -10.79
#